data_AF-A0AB38C200-F1
#
_entry.id   AF-A0AB38C200-F1
#
_cell.length_a   1.000
_cell.length_b   1.000
_cell.length_c   1.000
_cell.angle_alpha   90.00
_cell.angle_beta   90.00
_cell.angle_gamma   90.00
#
_symmetry.space_group_name_H-M   'P 1'
#
loop_
_entity.id
_entity.type
_entity.pdbx_description
1 polymer ?
#
loop_
_entity_poly.entity_id
_entity_poly.type
_entity_poly.pdbx_seq_one_letter_code
_entity_poly.pdbx_strand_id
1 'polypeptide(L)' 'MAKKPGYIVVDGCIQEGRNVILRGSPYSPASKEMEDALVAEGRIALSSDPRAQEAIQSQAASRDEAADETDGD' A
#
# COMPACT_ATOMS: atom_id res chain seq x y z
N MET A 1 -5.54 -13.10 20.77
CA MET A 1 -6.61 -12.52 19.94
C MET A 1 -6.02 -11.40 19.09
N ALA A 2 -6.37 -11.38 17.79
CA ALA A 2 -6.05 -10.36 16.77
C ALA A 2 -4.57 -10.11 16.40
N LYS A 3 -3.99 -10.98 15.56
CA LYS A 3 -3.01 -10.49 14.56
C LYS A 3 -3.83 -9.98 13.37
N LYS A 4 -3.80 -8.67 13.23
CA LYS A 4 -4.68 -7.83 12.43
C LYS A 4 -4.65 -8.16 10.93
N PRO A 5 -5.73 -7.85 10.21
CA PRO A 5 -5.70 -7.86 8.75
C PRO A 5 -4.62 -6.89 8.24
N GLY A 6 -3.89 -7.30 7.19
CA GLY A 6 -2.89 -6.44 6.55
C GLY A 6 -3.61 -5.26 5.89
N TYR A 7 -3.21 -4.04 6.21
CA TYR A 7 -3.70 -2.85 5.53
C TYR A 7 -2.84 -2.55 4.31
N ILE A 8 -3.43 -1.93 3.32
CA ILE A 8 -2.79 -1.51 2.08
C ILE A 8 -3.07 -0.03 1.92
N VAL A 9 -2.05 0.73 1.51
CA VAL A 9 -2.24 2.13 1.15
C VAL A 9 -3.06 2.17 -0.14
N VAL A 10 -4.25 2.75 -0.09
CA VAL A 10 -5.14 2.85 -1.26
C VAL A 10 -5.17 4.25 -1.83
N ASP A 11 -4.72 5.24 -1.09
CA ASP A 11 -4.68 6.63 -1.51
C ASP A 11 -3.42 7.34 -0.99
N GLY A 12 -2.77 8.08 -1.89
CA GLY A 12 -1.55 8.83 -1.59
C GLY A 12 -0.34 7.96 -1.20
N CYS A 13 0.44 8.47 -0.26
CA CYS A 13 1.56 7.76 0.35
C CYS A 13 1.63 8.05 1.85
N ILE A 14 2.10 7.07 2.61
CA ILE A 14 2.33 7.20 4.05
C ILE A 14 3.82 7.40 4.28
N GLN A 15 4.18 8.49 4.94
CA GLN A 15 5.54 8.72 5.39
C GLN A 15 5.65 8.41 6.88
N GLU A 16 6.35 7.33 7.20
CA GLU A 16 6.69 6.92 8.57
C GLU A 16 8.17 7.15 8.81
N GLY A 17 8.49 8.31 9.37
CA GLY A 17 9.88 8.73 9.60
C GLY A 17 10.65 8.84 8.28
N ARG A 18 11.54 7.87 8.03
CA ARG A 18 12.32 7.78 6.78
C ARG A 18 11.72 6.83 5.75
N ASN A 19 10.71 6.05 6.12
CA ASN A 19 10.08 5.09 5.24
C ASN A 19 8.87 5.73 4.55
N VAL A 20 8.82 5.65 3.23
CA VAL A 20 7.66 6.09 2.46
C VAL A 20 6.98 4.87 1.87
N ILE A 21 5.76 4.60 2.32
CA ILE A 21 4.91 3.52 1.85
C ILE A 21 3.96 4.09 0.80
N LEU A 22 4.08 3.62 -0.43
CA LEU A 22 3.28 4.11 -1.56
C LEU A 22 1.95 3.35 -1.68
N ARG A 23 1.00 3.95 -2.40
CA ARG A 23 -0.25 3.29 -2.81
C ARG A 23 0.02 1.92 -3.44
N GLY A 24 -0.66 0.89 -2.94
CA GLY A 24 -0.52 -0.51 -3.34
C GLY A 24 0.46 -1.30 -2.48
N SER A 25 1.23 -0.64 -1.62
CA SER A 25 2.13 -1.31 -0.69
C SER A 25 1.43 -1.68 0.62
N PRO A 26 1.80 -2.83 1.21
CA PRO A 26 1.30 -3.22 2.51
C PRO A 26 1.81 -2.26 3.59
N TYR A 27 0.87 -1.76 4.38
CA TYR A 27 1.11 -0.90 5.51
C TYR A 27 0.65 -1.58 6.79
N SER A 28 1.46 -1.49 7.84
CA SER A 28 1.10 -1.97 9.17
C SER A 28 1.19 -0.82 10.15
N PRO A 29 0.04 -0.28 10.59
CA PRO A 29 0.05 0.83 11.53
C PRO A 29 0.69 0.41 12.86
N ALA A 30 1.59 1.26 13.37
CA ALA A 30 2.31 1.02 14.62
C ALA A 30 1.41 1.11 15.87
N SER A 31 0.26 1.78 15.77
CA SER A 31 -0.70 1.99 16.86
C SER A 31 -2.14 2.08 16.35
N LYS A 32 -3.12 1.80 17.22
CA LYS A 32 -4.54 1.86 16.85
C LYS A 32 -5.00 3.27 16.47
N GLU A 33 -4.45 4.31 17.08
CA GLU A 33 -4.80 5.70 16.73
C GLU A 33 -4.37 6.05 15.30
N MET A 34 -3.19 5.60 14.86
CA MET A 34 -2.78 5.76 13.45
C MET A 34 -3.63 4.94 12.50
N GLU A 35 -3.94 3.69 12.87
CA GLU A 35 -4.83 2.84 12.10
C GLU A 35 -6.17 3.54 11.86
N ASP A 36 -6.82 4.00 12.92
CA ASP A 36 -8.12 4.66 12.85
C ASP A 36 -8.05 5.97 12.06
N ALA A 37 -7.05 6.81 12.30
CA ALA A 37 -6.88 8.06 11.54
C ALA A 37 -6.70 7.81 10.04
N LEU A 38 -5.84 6.86 9.65
CA LEU A 38 -5.58 6.56 8.24
C LEU A 38 -6.75 5.84 7.55
N VAL A 39 -7.48 5.00 8.28
CA VAL A 39 -8.71 4.35 7.79
C VAL A 39 -9.84 5.37 7.65
N ALA A 40 -10.03 6.25 8.64
CA ALA A 40 -11.04 7.30 8.63
C ALA A 40 -10.77 8.33 7.53
N GLU A 41 -9.50 8.65 7.28
CA GLU A 41 -9.10 9.51 6.15
C GLU A 41 -9.23 8.79 4.79
N GLY A 42 -9.36 7.46 4.78
CA GLY A 42 -9.46 6.66 3.57
C GLY A 42 -8.12 6.44 2.85
N ARG A 43 -7.00 6.70 3.52
CA ARG A 43 -5.65 6.49 2.99
C ARG A 43 -5.26 5.01 2.94
N ILE A 44 -5.72 4.24 3.92
CA ILE A 44 -5.48 2.79 3.97
C ILE A 44 -6.79 2.02 4.00
N ALA A 45 -6.79 0.85 3.38
CA ALA A 45 -7.89 -0.10 3.44
C ALA A 45 -7.36 -1.50 3.74
N LEU A 46 -8.25 -2.40 4.14
CA LEU A 46 -7.90 -3.79 4.36
C LEU A 46 -7.41 -4.42 3.05
N SER A 47 -6.50 -5.40 3.12
CA SER A 47 -6.05 -6.14 1.92
C SER A 47 -7.19 -6.83 1.17
N SER A 48 -8.30 -7.11 1.87
CA SER A 48 -9.52 -7.67 1.29
C SER A 48 -10.47 -6.62 0.68
N ASP A 49 -10.22 -5.33 0.88
CA ASP A 49 -11.02 -4.26 0.27
C ASP A 49 -10.70 -4.19 -1.24
N PRO A 50 -11.70 -3.97 -2.12
CA PRO A 50 -11.46 -3.86 -3.56
C PRO A 50 -10.48 -2.72 -3.89
N ARG A 51 -10.58 -1.61 -3.16
CA ARG A 51 -9.67 -0.45 -3.29
C ARG A 51 -8.19 -0.82 -3.05
N ALA A 52 -7.95 -1.75 -2.12
CA ALA A 52 -6.61 -2.27 -1.84
C ALA A 52 -6.11 -3.19 -2.95
N GLN A 53 -6.98 -4.07 -3.45
CA GLN A 53 -6.62 -4.95 -4.56
C GLN A 53 -6.30 -4.20 -5.85
N GLU A 54 -7.06 -3.15 -6.16
CA GLU A 54 -6.80 -2.27 -7.31
C GLU A 54 -5.47 -1.52 -7.17
N ALA A 55 -5.18 -1.02 -5.96
CA ALA A 55 -3.93 -0.35 -5.66
C ALA A 55 -2.72 -1.28 -5.80
N ILE A 56 -2.81 -2.52 -5.28
CA ILE A 56 -1.76 -3.54 -5.42
C ILE A 56 -1.52 -3.88 -6.90
N GLN A 57 -2.59 -4.14 -7.66
CA GLN A 57 -2.48 -4.47 -9.09
C GLN A 57 -1.84 -3.33 -9.89
N SER A 58 -2.24 -2.08 -9.64
CA SER A 58 -1.67 -0.91 -10.32
C SER A 58 -0.18 -0.75 -10.02
N GLN A 59 0.23 -0.97 -8.76
CA GLN A 59 1.65 -0.90 -8.37
C GLN A 59 2.46 -2.05 -8.96
N ALA A 60 1.93 -3.28 -8.97
CA ALA A 60 2.58 -4.44 -9.57
C ALA A 60 2.78 -4.26 -11.08
N ALA A 61 1.74 -3.81 -11.80
CA ALA A 61 1.82 -3.55 -13.23
C ALA A 61 2.87 -2.46 -13.57
N SER A 62 2.99 -1.44 -12.73
CA SER A 62 3.96 -0.35 -12.93
C SER A 62 5.41 -0.77 -12.63
N ARG A 63 5.63 -1.88 -11.91
CA ARG A 63 6.96 -2.32 -11.49
C ARG A 63 7.56 -3.38 -12.43
N ASP A 64 6.72 -4.16 -13.11
CA ASP A 64 7.16 -5.12 -14.13
C ASP A 64 7.55 -4.42 -15.46
N GLU A 65 6.90 -3.31 -15.83
CA GLU A 65 7.26 -2.51 -17.02
C GLU A 65 8.59 -1.73 -16.91
N ALA A 66 9.27 -1.79 -15.75
CA ALA A 66 10.61 -1.23 -15.60
C ALA A 66 11.73 -2.29 -15.73
N ALA A 67 11.38 -3.56 -15.99
CA ALA A 67 12.34 -4.66 -16.06
C ALA A 67 12.57 -5.22 -17.48
N ASP A 68 11.92 -4.68 -18.51
CA ASP A 68 12.09 -5.13 -19.91
C ASP A 68 12.69 -4.02 -20.82
N GLU A 69 13.80 -3.41 -20.39
CA GLU A 69 14.72 -2.73 -21.32
C GLU A 69 16.15 -3.23 -21.05
N THR A 70 16.39 -4.49 -21.41
CA THR A 70 17.68 -4.86 -22.01
C THR A 70 17.38 -5.44 -23.38
N ASP A 71 16.94 -4.55 -24.28
CA ASP A 71 17.03 -4.73 -25.72
C ASP A 71 18.50 -4.78 -26.10
N GLY A 72 18.88 -5.82 -26.83
CA GLY A 72 20.23 -6.02 -27.31
C GLY A 72 20.54 -5.16 -28.52
N ASP A 73 21.81 -4.77 -28.62
CA ASP A 73 22.53 -4.67 -29.90
C ASP A 73 24.00 -5.08 -29.66
#